data_AF-A0A2J6X4T3-F1
#
_entry.id   AF-A0A2J6X4T3-F1
#
_cell.length_a   1.000
_cell.length_b   1.000
_cell.length_c   1.000
_cell.angle_alpha   90.00
_cell.angle_beta   90.00
_cell.angle_gamma   90.00
#
_symmetry.space_group_name_H-M   'P 1'
#
loop_
_entity.id
_entity.type
_entity.pdbx_description
1 polymer ?
#
loop_
_entity_poly.entity_id
_entity_poly.type
_entity_poly.pdbx_seq_one_letter_code
_entity_poly.pdbx_strand_id
1 'polypeptide(L)'
;IDIDLLKESLREDGLFTTKMQELINAIQKEEPLTLESLFIYIETLKRRLGEKTLINIAKKIENYVESKAKKEDIVEFTGNIIGELREIITGKTKRKILPVRSYLIRFTAELESRTANINPVLGYSLEPFSCLNETLSGARRGFYYALAGAPRRGKTNFMLKLATSIATNEKIPVLYYSWEQTERVLFLRVLSQETLIPPYLLETERIFDDPDLSERFNQGYAKVEQFMNYMYLIEGRREDTINKIRSHALSVMQENNTDKIAIFIDYLQKVPTNILYQDLAQQVDEVSGGIANLSTELNAPIFTISSFDKEGAKLDTEESKTRPTMFNCTGGGDIEYDADVAMVLTKDFKDTNVLYEKIYNASKEGRIDPNR
;
A
#
# COMPACT_ATOMS: atom_id res chain seq x y z
N ILE A 1 -13.43 22.05 1.44
CA ILE A 1 -14.46 23.03 1.02
C ILE A 1 -13.99 24.37 1.54
N ASP A 2 -13.86 25.37 0.66
CA ASP A 2 -13.54 26.73 1.09
C ASP A 2 -14.68 27.27 1.98
N ILE A 3 -14.33 27.95 3.07
CA ILE A 3 -15.31 28.44 4.04
C ILE A 3 -16.18 29.54 3.43
N ASP A 4 -15.66 30.29 2.47
CA ASP A 4 -16.46 31.32 1.82
C ASP A 4 -17.48 30.70 0.85
N LEU A 5 -17.10 29.63 0.13
CA LEU A 5 -18.04 28.79 -0.63
C LEU A 5 -19.10 28.14 0.26
N LEU A 6 -18.71 27.68 1.47
CA LEU A 6 -19.65 27.12 2.44
C LEU A 6 -20.66 28.18 2.91
N LYS A 7 -20.20 29.40 3.21
CA LYS A 7 -21.07 30.52 3.63
C LYS A 7 -22.02 30.93 2.51
N GLU A 8 -21.58 30.98 1.27
CA GLU A 8 -22.45 31.27 0.11
C GLU A 8 -23.53 30.22 -0.04
N SER A 9 -23.17 28.93 -0.06
CA SER A 9 -24.16 27.84 -0.13
C SER A 9 -25.16 27.89 1.02
N LEU A 10 -24.72 28.16 2.25
CA LEU A 10 -25.61 28.29 3.40
C LEU A 10 -26.55 29.51 3.29
N ARG A 11 -26.14 30.58 2.61
CA ARG A 11 -26.99 31.76 2.35
C ARG A 11 -28.02 31.48 1.27
N GLU A 12 -27.63 30.79 0.21
CA GLU A 12 -28.54 30.37 -0.86
C GLU A 12 -29.66 29.46 -0.32
N ASP A 13 -29.30 28.55 0.59
CA ASP A 13 -30.26 27.64 1.23
C ASP A 13 -31.06 28.30 2.38
N GLY A 14 -30.79 29.57 2.72
CA GLY A 14 -31.45 30.29 3.81
C GLY A 14 -31.10 29.78 5.23
N LEU A 15 -30.01 29.02 5.36
CA LEU A 15 -29.56 28.40 6.61
C LEU A 15 -28.48 29.21 7.35
N PHE A 16 -27.99 30.30 6.74
CA PHE A 16 -26.95 31.16 7.30
C PHE A 16 -27.49 32.10 8.39
N THR A 17 -27.66 31.55 9.59
CA THR A 17 -28.10 32.30 10.80
C THR A 17 -26.92 32.82 11.61
N THR A 18 -27.17 33.75 12.53
CA THR A 18 -26.15 34.27 13.47
C THR A 18 -25.50 33.16 14.30
N LYS A 19 -26.28 32.16 14.74
CA LYS A 19 -25.76 30.97 15.42
C LYS A 19 -24.86 30.12 14.53
N MET A 20 -25.20 29.99 13.24
CA MET A 20 -24.37 29.25 12.28
C MET A 20 -23.04 29.98 12.07
N GLN A 21 -23.04 31.31 12.03
CA GLN A 21 -21.83 32.12 11.94
C GLN A 21 -20.94 31.95 13.19
N GLU A 22 -21.50 31.94 14.39
CA GLU A 22 -20.77 31.63 15.63
C GLU A 22 -20.14 30.23 15.59
N LEU A 23 -20.88 29.24 15.08
CA LEU A 23 -20.39 27.87 14.94
C LEU A 23 -19.23 27.75 13.95
N ILE A 24 -19.34 28.38 12.78
CA ILE A 24 -18.25 28.40 11.79
C ILE A 24 -17.00 29.06 12.38
N ASN A 25 -17.16 30.17 13.10
CA ASN A 25 -16.05 30.86 13.75
C ASN A 25 -15.41 30.03 14.87
N ALA A 26 -16.18 29.18 15.56
CA ALA A 26 -15.65 28.25 16.55
C ALA A 26 -14.84 27.13 15.89
N ILE A 27 -15.37 26.53 14.81
CA ILE A 27 -14.69 25.47 14.04
C ILE A 27 -13.38 25.99 13.43
N GLN A 28 -13.35 27.24 12.97
CA GLN A 28 -12.14 27.88 12.45
C GLN A 28 -11.03 28.08 13.47
N LYS A 29 -11.36 28.10 14.77
CA LYS A 29 -10.39 28.26 15.86
C LYS A 29 -9.82 26.93 16.36
N GLU A 30 -10.46 25.82 15.99
CA GLU A 30 -9.98 24.49 16.33
C GLU A 30 -8.85 24.07 15.37
N GLU A 31 -7.88 23.33 15.89
CA GLU A 31 -6.84 22.76 15.04
C GLU A 31 -7.44 21.69 14.11
N PRO A 32 -7.05 21.66 12.82
CA PRO A 32 -7.54 20.66 11.90
C PRO A 32 -7.13 19.26 12.37
N LEU A 33 -8.13 18.39 12.51
CA LEU A 33 -7.91 16.98 12.87
C LEU A 33 -7.02 16.30 11.84
N THR A 34 -6.10 15.45 12.32
CA THR A 34 -5.41 14.51 11.45
C THR A 34 -6.42 13.52 10.85
N LEU A 35 -6.15 12.97 9.66
CA LEU A 35 -7.01 11.97 9.03
C LEU A 35 -7.22 10.73 9.93
N GLU A 36 -6.20 10.33 10.66
CA GLU A 36 -6.27 9.22 11.62
C GLU A 36 -7.28 9.53 12.75
N SER A 37 -7.16 10.70 13.37
CA SER A 37 -8.12 11.14 14.40
C SER A 37 -9.53 11.26 13.82
N LEU A 38 -9.67 11.79 12.60
CA LEU A 38 -10.95 11.92 11.91
C LEU A 38 -11.63 10.56 11.71
N PHE A 39 -10.91 9.53 11.26
CA PHE A 39 -11.47 8.19 11.11
C PHE A 39 -11.94 7.61 12.45
N ILE A 40 -11.15 7.76 13.52
CA ILE A 40 -11.52 7.32 14.87
C ILE A 40 -12.78 8.06 15.36
N TYR A 41 -12.85 9.38 15.14
CA TYR A 41 -14.02 10.18 15.49
C TYR A 41 -15.25 9.78 14.70
N ILE A 42 -15.14 9.57 13.38
CA ILE A 42 -16.24 9.12 12.53
C ILE A 42 -16.76 7.76 12.99
N GLU A 43 -15.86 6.82 13.29
CA GLU A 43 -16.24 5.50 13.79
C GLU A 43 -16.94 5.59 15.16
N THR A 44 -16.41 6.42 16.06
CA THR A 44 -17.01 6.69 17.38
C THR A 44 -18.39 7.33 17.26
N LEU A 45 -18.56 8.30 16.36
CA LEU A 45 -19.84 8.97 16.09
C LEU A 45 -20.86 8.01 15.49
N LYS A 46 -20.45 7.18 14.52
CA LYS A 46 -21.32 6.12 13.95
C LYS A 46 -21.77 5.14 15.04
N ARG A 47 -20.86 4.72 15.92
CA ARG A 47 -21.20 3.85 17.07
C ARG A 47 -22.22 4.52 17.99
N ARG A 48 -21.97 5.75 18.42
CA ARG A 48 -22.90 6.51 19.29
C ARG A 48 -24.26 6.76 18.66
N LEU A 49 -24.30 7.02 17.36
CA LEU A 49 -25.56 7.15 16.61
C LEU A 49 -26.35 5.84 16.65
N GLY A 50 -25.67 4.70 16.42
CA GLY A 50 -26.28 3.37 16.54
C GLY A 50 -26.86 3.11 17.93
N GLU A 51 -26.09 3.40 18.98
CA GLU A 51 -26.53 3.29 20.38
C GLU A 51 -27.76 4.17 20.66
N LYS A 52 -27.74 5.43 20.22
CA LYS A 52 -28.88 6.36 20.41
C LYS A 52 -30.13 5.87 19.69
N THR A 53 -29.97 5.28 18.51
CA THR A 53 -31.10 4.72 17.73
C THR A 53 -31.68 3.50 18.43
N LEU A 54 -30.83 2.61 18.97
CA LEU A 54 -31.28 1.47 19.78
C LEU A 54 -32.03 1.91 21.04
N ILE A 55 -31.56 2.96 21.73
CA ILE A 55 -32.26 3.53 22.88
C ILE A 55 -33.66 4.06 22.48
N ASN A 56 -33.77 4.73 21.34
CA ASN A 56 -35.06 5.20 20.84
C ASN A 56 -36.00 4.04 20.49
N ILE A 57 -35.49 2.96 19.88
CA ILE A 57 -36.25 1.74 19.60
C ILE A 57 -36.73 1.10 20.91
N ALA A 58 -35.87 1.00 21.92
CA ALA A 58 -36.24 0.46 23.24
C ALA A 58 -37.38 1.27 23.87
N LYS A 59 -37.31 2.60 23.83
CA LYS A 59 -38.38 3.49 24.32
C LYS A 59 -39.69 3.34 23.54
N LYS A 60 -39.62 3.15 22.21
CA LYS A 60 -40.82 2.89 21.39
C LYS A 60 -41.49 1.57 21.80
N ILE A 61 -40.69 0.52 22.04
CA ILE A 61 -41.18 -0.78 22.52
C ILE A 61 -41.83 -0.64 23.89
N GLU A 62 -41.17 0.05 24.82
CA GLU A 62 -41.69 0.31 26.17
C GLU A 62 -43.04 1.05 26.11
N ASN A 63 -43.10 2.16 25.36
CA ASN A 63 -44.33 2.93 25.19
C ASN A 63 -45.46 2.10 24.56
N TYR A 64 -45.15 1.24 23.57
CA TYR A 64 -46.15 0.38 22.94
C TYR A 64 -46.71 -0.66 23.92
N VAL A 65 -45.85 -1.25 24.76
CA VAL A 65 -46.24 -2.25 25.77
C VAL A 65 -47.07 -1.62 26.90
N GLU A 66 -46.70 -0.43 27.36
CA GLU A 66 -47.38 0.25 28.48
C GLU A 66 -48.71 0.91 28.07
N SER A 67 -48.88 1.24 26.79
CA SER A 67 -50.11 1.91 26.34
C SER A 67 -51.33 0.97 26.39
N LYS A 68 -52.38 1.40 27.10
CA LYS A 68 -53.66 0.66 27.18
C LYS A 68 -54.53 0.80 25.93
N ALA A 69 -54.30 1.82 25.11
CA ALA A 69 -55.01 2.08 23.87
C ALA A 69 -54.02 1.96 22.69
N LYS A 70 -53.91 0.75 22.14
CA LYS A 70 -53.00 0.47 21.03
C LYS A 70 -53.54 1.09 19.74
N LYS A 71 -52.78 2.01 19.15
CA LYS A 71 -53.12 2.68 17.88
C LYS A 71 -52.77 1.86 16.64
N GLU A 72 -51.79 0.97 16.76
CA GLU A 72 -51.29 0.09 15.70
C GLU A 72 -51.30 -1.36 16.22
N ASP A 73 -51.44 -2.33 15.31
CA ASP A 73 -51.37 -3.75 15.66
C ASP A 73 -49.93 -4.19 15.93
N ILE A 74 -49.74 -5.24 16.74
CA ILE A 74 -48.43 -5.74 17.14
C ILE A 74 -47.58 -6.17 15.94
N VAL A 75 -48.20 -6.70 14.88
CA VAL A 75 -47.49 -7.12 13.66
C VAL A 75 -46.94 -5.90 12.92
N GLU A 76 -47.74 -4.84 12.81
CA GLU A 76 -47.35 -3.58 12.16
C GLU A 76 -46.26 -2.87 12.95
N PHE A 77 -46.42 -2.75 14.27
CA PHE A 77 -45.41 -2.20 15.16
C PHE A 77 -44.08 -2.96 15.05
N THR A 78 -44.14 -4.30 15.10
CA THR A 78 -42.94 -5.14 14.99
C THR A 78 -42.27 -4.97 13.63
N GLY A 79 -43.05 -4.86 12.55
CA GLY A 79 -42.55 -4.56 11.20
C GLY A 79 -41.79 -3.22 11.13
N ASN A 80 -42.33 -2.17 11.76
CA ASN A 80 -41.69 -0.86 11.85
C ASN A 80 -40.38 -0.91 12.63
N ILE A 81 -40.37 -1.58 13.79
CA ILE A 81 -39.14 -1.79 14.60
C ILE A 81 -38.08 -2.57 13.82
N ILE A 82 -38.47 -3.64 13.10
CA ILE A 82 -37.54 -4.39 12.25
C ILE A 82 -36.98 -3.49 11.14
N GLY A 83 -37.80 -2.60 10.55
CA GLY A 83 -37.35 -1.59 9.60
C GLY A 83 -36.27 -0.68 10.16
N GLU A 84 -36.51 -0.07 11.33
CA GLU A 84 -35.56 0.81 12.00
C GLU A 84 -34.27 0.07 12.43
N LEU A 85 -34.39 -1.17 12.93
CA LEU A 85 -33.23 -2.02 13.21
C LEU A 85 -32.44 -2.33 11.94
N ARG A 86 -33.12 -2.54 10.82
CA ARG A 86 -32.48 -2.77 9.52
C ARG A 86 -31.77 -1.53 9.02
N GLU A 87 -32.23 -0.33 9.34
CA GLU A 87 -31.50 0.92 9.06
C GLU A 87 -30.20 1.01 9.86
N ILE A 88 -30.16 0.56 11.11
CA ILE A 88 -28.91 0.47 11.89
C ILE A 88 -27.94 -0.54 11.24
N ILE A 89 -28.47 -1.67 10.76
CA ILE A 89 -27.69 -2.70 10.07
C ILE A 89 -27.18 -2.19 8.71
N THR A 90 -27.99 -1.42 7.97
CA THR A 90 -27.66 -0.94 6.62
C THR A 90 -26.94 0.42 6.58
N GLY A 91 -26.99 1.18 7.68
CA GLY A 91 -26.21 2.40 7.91
C GLY A 91 -24.71 2.13 8.14
N LYS A 92 -24.35 0.88 8.46
CA LYS A 92 -22.99 0.36 8.27
C LYS A 92 -22.77 0.14 6.77
N THR A 93 -22.44 1.22 6.08
CA THR A 93 -21.90 1.25 4.70
C THR A 93 -22.61 0.27 3.75
N LYS A 94 -23.64 0.73 3.03
CA LYS A 94 -24.17 -0.01 1.86
C LYS A 94 -23.01 -0.27 0.88
N ARG A 95 -22.31 -1.40 1.00
CA ARG A 95 -21.60 -2.00 -0.13
C ARG A 95 -22.70 -2.25 -1.15
N LYS A 96 -22.76 -1.42 -2.20
CA LYS A 96 -23.75 -1.54 -3.26
C LYS A 96 -23.44 -2.85 -4.00
N ILE A 97 -24.12 -3.94 -3.61
CA ILE A 97 -24.02 -5.22 -4.31
C ILE A 97 -24.68 -5.03 -5.67
N LEU A 98 -23.89 -5.04 -6.74
CA LEU A 98 -24.38 -4.90 -8.10
C LEU A 98 -24.48 -6.29 -8.77
N PRO A 99 -25.51 -6.54 -9.60
CA PRO A 99 -25.58 -7.79 -10.38
C PRO A 99 -24.48 -7.84 -11.44
N VAL A 100 -24.04 -9.06 -11.82
CA VAL A 100 -22.97 -9.31 -12.82
C VAL A 100 -23.18 -8.51 -14.12
N ARG A 101 -24.43 -8.34 -14.57
CA ARG A 101 -24.79 -7.55 -15.75
C ARG A 101 -24.21 -6.13 -15.73
N SER A 102 -24.19 -5.48 -14.57
CA SER A 102 -23.64 -4.13 -14.44
C SER A 102 -22.12 -4.08 -14.70
N TYR A 103 -21.40 -5.12 -14.30
CA TYR A 103 -19.97 -5.27 -14.57
C TYR A 103 -19.73 -5.53 -16.06
N LEU A 104 -20.57 -6.35 -16.72
CA LEU A 104 -20.47 -6.57 -18.17
C LEU A 104 -20.66 -5.28 -18.97
N ILE A 105 -21.62 -4.43 -18.58
CA ILE A 105 -21.83 -3.13 -19.23
C ILE A 105 -20.61 -2.22 -19.05
N ARG A 106 -20.02 -2.18 -17.85
CA ARG A 106 -18.80 -1.39 -17.61
C ARG A 106 -17.61 -1.94 -18.38
N PHE A 107 -17.43 -3.26 -18.40
CA PHE A 107 -16.34 -3.94 -19.08
C PHE A 107 -16.40 -3.76 -20.61
N THR A 108 -17.59 -3.84 -21.20
CA THR A 108 -17.76 -3.60 -22.65
C THR A 108 -17.42 -2.16 -23.03
N ALA A 109 -17.88 -1.17 -22.26
CA ALA A 109 -17.49 0.22 -22.44
C ALA A 109 -15.96 0.43 -22.28
N GLU A 110 -15.34 -0.27 -21.32
CA GLU A 110 -13.89 -0.25 -21.13
C GLU A 110 -13.15 -0.83 -22.36
N LEU A 111 -13.59 -1.96 -22.89
CA LEU A 111 -12.99 -2.58 -24.10
C LEU A 111 -13.04 -1.65 -25.31
N GLU A 112 -14.15 -0.95 -25.52
CA GLU A 112 -14.30 0.02 -26.63
C GLU A 112 -13.30 1.18 -26.50
N SER A 113 -13.04 1.64 -25.27
CA SER A 113 -12.11 2.74 -24.96
C SER A 113 -10.63 2.38 -25.15
N ARG A 114 -10.27 1.08 -25.12
CA ARG A 114 -8.87 0.60 -25.25
C ARG A 114 -8.30 0.76 -26.66
N THR A 115 -9.11 1.13 -27.65
CA THR A 115 -8.66 1.40 -29.01
C THR A 115 -7.87 2.71 -29.17
N ALA A 116 -7.90 3.61 -28.17
CA ALA A 116 -7.26 4.93 -28.24
C ALA A 116 -5.92 5.04 -27.48
N ASN A 117 -5.65 4.20 -26.49
CA ASN A 117 -4.41 4.19 -25.70
C ASN A 117 -4.05 2.75 -25.34
N ILE A 118 -3.12 2.15 -26.08
CA ILE A 118 -2.64 0.79 -25.81
C ILE A 118 -1.62 0.89 -24.67
N ASN A 119 -2.08 0.81 -23.42
CA ASN A 119 -1.19 0.40 -22.34
C ASN A 119 -1.01 -1.13 -22.50
N PRO A 120 0.21 -1.64 -22.75
CA PRO A 120 0.42 -3.05 -23.11
C PRO A 120 0.18 -4.02 -21.95
N VAL A 121 0.02 -3.49 -20.73
CA VAL A 121 -0.12 -4.25 -19.49
C VAL A 121 -1.37 -3.81 -18.70
N LEU A 122 -1.91 -4.72 -17.89
CA LEU A 122 -3.12 -4.51 -17.09
C LEU A 122 -2.87 -3.65 -15.83
N GLY A 123 -1.66 -3.74 -15.27
CA GLY A 123 -1.22 -3.00 -14.09
C GLY A 123 -0.25 -1.88 -14.42
N TYR A 124 0.39 -1.34 -13.37
CA TYR A 124 1.47 -0.37 -13.50
C TYR A 124 2.70 -1.01 -14.13
N SER A 125 3.34 -0.31 -15.07
CA SER A 125 4.47 -0.83 -15.81
C SER A 125 5.67 -1.12 -14.90
N LEU A 126 6.20 -2.33 -15.02
CA LEU A 126 7.42 -2.79 -14.34
C LEU A 126 8.66 -2.71 -15.24
N GLU A 127 8.59 -2.06 -16.40
CA GLU A 127 9.77 -1.79 -17.21
C GLU A 127 10.82 -1.03 -16.38
N PRO A 128 12.12 -1.41 -16.45
CA PRO A 128 12.75 -2.21 -17.52
C PRO A 128 12.76 -3.73 -17.30
N PHE A 129 12.02 -4.29 -16.34
CA PHE A 129 11.95 -5.74 -16.13
C PHE A 129 10.97 -6.40 -17.11
N SER A 130 11.26 -6.36 -18.42
CA SER A 130 10.29 -6.73 -19.46
C SER A 130 9.70 -8.15 -19.29
N CYS A 131 10.53 -9.16 -18.97
CA CYS A 131 10.01 -10.51 -18.74
C CYS A 131 9.05 -10.58 -17.53
N LEU A 132 9.33 -9.85 -16.46
CA LEU A 132 8.46 -9.79 -15.29
C LEU A 132 7.19 -8.98 -15.61
N ASN A 133 7.35 -7.87 -16.31
CA ASN A 133 6.28 -6.98 -16.73
C ASN A 133 5.26 -7.71 -17.62
N GLU A 134 5.73 -8.50 -18.59
CA GLU A 134 4.90 -9.35 -19.44
C GLU A 134 4.23 -10.47 -18.64
N THR A 135 4.99 -11.18 -17.81
CA THR A 135 4.49 -12.32 -17.02
C THR A 135 3.36 -11.90 -16.07
N LEU A 136 3.52 -10.78 -15.37
CA LEU A 136 2.50 -10.26 -14.44
C LEU A 136 1.43 -9.42 -15.14
N SER A 137 1.73 -8.94 -16.36
CA SER A 137 1.01 -7.86 -17.02
C SER A 137 0.97 -6.61 -16.12
N GLY A 138 2.16 -6.17 -15.67
CA GLY A 138 2.35 -5.05 -14.74
C GLY A 138 1.91 -5.32 -13.30
N ALA A 139 2.07 -4.32 -12.42
CA ALA A 139 1.61 -4.36 -11.02
C ALA A 139 0.14 -3.94 -10.92
N ARG A 140 -0.74 -4.92 -10.80
CA ARG A 140 -2.19 -4.73 -10.81
C ARG A 140 -2.68 -4.10 -9.52
N ARG A 141 -3.61 -3.17 -9.67
CA ARG A 141 -4.34 -2.57 -8.55
C ARG A 141 -5.14 -3.63 -7.81
N GLY A 142 -5.15 -3.56 -6.48
CA GLY A 142 -5.82 -4.54 -5.63
C GLY A 142 -4.97 -5.76 -5.29
N PHE A 143 -3.85 -5.98 -5.98
CA PHE A 143 -3.07 -7.21 -5.81
C PHE A 143 -2.04 -7.08 -4.70
N TYR A 144 -1.89 -8.16 -3.95
CA TYR A 144 -0.83 -8.36 -2.98
C TYR A 144 0.30 -9.22 -3.58
N TYR A 145 1.51 -8.63 -3.65
CA TYR A 145 2.73 -9.24 -4.15
C TYR A 145 3.69 -9.58 -2.99
N ALA A 146 3.95 -10.85 -2.75
CA ALA A 146 4.92 -11.28 -1.74
C ALA A 146 6.24 -11.70 -2.39
N LEU A 147 7.37 -11.14 -1.94
CA LEU A 147 8.71 -11.54 -2.35
C LEU A 147 9.45 -12.22 -1.21
N ALA A 148 9.71 -13.51 -1.36
CA ALA A 148 10.53 -14.28 -0.45
C ALA A 148 11.99 -14.39 -0.93
N GLY A 149 12.93 -14.57 -0.01
CA GLY A 149 14.33 -14.83 -0.35
C GLY A 149 15.24 -14.86 0.87
N ALA A 150 16.44 -15.43 0.72
CA ALA A 150 17.42 -15.48 1.80
C ALA A 150 17.97 -14.08 2.14
N PRO A 151 18.49 -13.87 3.37
CA PRO A 151 19.24 -12.66 3.70
C PRO A 151 20.36 -12.39 2.69
N ARG A 152 20.63 -11.10 2.41
CA ARG A 152 21.72 -10.65 1.51
C ARG A 152 21.61 -11.09 0.04
N ARG A 153 20.42 -11.46 -0.45
CA ARG A 153 20.16 -11.78 -1.87
C ARG A 153 19.70 -10.61 -2.73
N GLY A 154 19.66 -9.40 -2.18
CA GLY A 154 19.28 -8.20 -2.93
C GLY A 154 17.77 -7.92 -3.00
N LYS A 155 16.95 -8.54 -2.13
CA LYS A 155 15.50 -8.29 -2.06
C LYS A 155 15.14 -6.81 -1.98
N THR A 156 15.73 -6.09 -1.01
CA THR A 156 15.55 -4.64 -0.85
C THR A 156 15.94 -3.87 -2.11
N ASN A 157 17.07 -4.20 -2.73
CA ASN A 157 17.52 -3.51 -3.95
C ASN A 157 16.57 -3.75 -5.13
N PHE A 158 16.09 -4.98 -5.28
CA PHE A 158 15.11 -5.33 -6.30
C PHE A 158 13.78 -4.61 -6.07
N MET A 159 13.27 -4.59 -4.83
CA MET A 159 12.04 -3.87 -4.47
C MET A 159 12.17 -2.36 -4.65
N LEU A 160 13.30 -1.74 -4.25
CA LEU A 160 13.58 -0.33 -4.54
C LEU A 160 13.58 -0.05 -6.03
N LYS A 161 14.12 -0.96 -6.85
CA LYS A 161 14.13 -0.77 -8.32
C LYS A 161 12.73 -0.90 -8.91
N LEU A 162 11.89 -1.81 -8.43
CA LEU A 162 10.49 -1.88 -8.84
C LEU A 162 9.72 -0.63 -8.43
N ALA A 163 9.90 -0.17 -7.19
CA ALA A 163 9.24 1.02 -6.66
C ALA A 163 9.58 2.27 -7.47
N THR A 164 10.86 2.50 -7.74
CA THR A 164 11.33 3.62 -8.58
C THR A 164 10.86 3.49 -10.03
N SER A 165 10.77 2.28 -10.57
CA SER A 165 10.23 2.04 -11.92
C SER A 165 8.75 2.41 -12.01
N ILE A 166 7.92 1.98 -11.04
CA ILE A 166 6.50 2.37 -10.96
C ILE A 166 6.36 3.89 -10.83
N ALA A 167 7.11 4.51 -9.90
CA ALA A 167 7.08 5.96 -9.70
C ALA A 167 7.50 6.73 -10.97
N THR A 168 8.49 6.22 -11.71
CA THR A 168 8.98 6.82 -12.96
C THR A 168 7.97 6.69 -14.09
N ASN A 169 7.42 5.49 -14.29
CA ASN A 169 6.59 5.15 -15.44
C ASN A 169 5.17 5.71 -15.30
N GLU A 170 4.59 5.62 -14.10
CA GLU A 170 3.18 5.96 -13.88
C GLU A 170 3.00 7.39 -13.32
N LYS A 171 4.04 8.00 -12.77
CA LYS A 171 3.98 9.32 -12.10
C LYS A 171 2.91 9.34 -11.00
N ILE A 172 2.87 8.29 -10.18
CA ILE A 172 1.97 8.15 -9.04
C ILE A 172 2.77 8.01 -7.74
N PRO A 173 2.21 8.42 -6.59
CA PRO A 173 2.85 8.20 -5.30
C PRO A 173 3.18 6.73 -5.05
N VAL A 174 4.38 6.50 -4.51
CA VAL A 174 4.88 5.19 -4.09
C VAL A 174 5.43 5.32 -2.68
N LEU A 175 4.83 4.60 -1.72
CA LEU A 175 5.32 4.53 -0.35
C LEU A 175 6.24 3.33 -0.19
N TYR A 176 7.44 3.53 0.35
CA TYR A 176 8.38 2.46 0.68
C TYR A 176 8.71 2.50 2.15
N TYR A 177 8.11 1.58 2.90
CA TYR A 177 8.36 1.40 4.33
C TYR A 177 9.51 0.43 4.57
N SER A 178 10.38 0.79 5.50
CA SER A 178 11.46 -0.07 5.96
C SER A 178 11.63 -0.01 7.47
N TRP A 179 11.67 -1.17 8.12
CA TRP A 179 12.01 -1.29 9.54
C TRP A 179 13.44 -1.81 9.78
N GLU A 180 14.20 -2.15 8.73
CA GLU A 180 15.62 -2.53 8.86
C GLU A 180 16.60 -1.39 8.58
N GLN A 181 16.22 -0.49 7.69
CA GLN A 181 17.11 0.52 7.13
C GLN A 181 16.46 1.89 7.25
N THR A 182 17.28 2.89 7.58
CA THR A 182 16.87 4.28 7.67
C THR A 182 16.58 4.86 6.29
N GLU A 183 15.81 5.96 6.25
CA GLU A 183 15.49 6.69 5.01
C GLU A 183 16.75 7.08 4.24
N ARG A 184 17.79 7.51 4.96
CA ARG A 184 19.09 7.89 4.37
C ARG A 184 19.76 6.71 3.66
N VAL A 185 19.78 5.53 4.28
CA VAL A 185 20.38 4.32 3.69
C VAL A 185 19.63 3.90 2.44
N LEU A 186 18.30 3.94 2.47
CA LEU A 186 17.48 3.66 1.29
C LEU A 186 17.70 4.68 0.17
N PHE A 187 17.76 5.97 0.50
CA PHE A 187 18.00 7.04 -0.46
C PHE A 187 19.34 6.86 -1.18
N LEU A 188 20.41 6.56 -0.44
CA LEU A 188 21.72 6.32 -1.03
C LEU A 188 21.74 5.09 -1.94
N ARG A 189 20.95 4.05 -1.64
CA ARG A 189 20.81 2.88 -2.52
C ARG A 189 20.08 3.23 -3.80
N VAL A 190 18.98 3.98 -3.71
CA VAL A 190 18.24 4.46 -4.90
C VAL A 190 19.15 5.33 -5.77
N LEU A 191 19.87 6.27 -5.16
CA LEU A 191 20.81 7.12 -5.89
C LEU A 191 21.96 6.31 -6.49
N SER A 192 22.48 5.32 -5.77
CA SER A 192 23.51 4.39 -6.26
C SER A 192 23.03 3.57 -7.45
N GLN A 193 21.76 3.14 -7.48
CA GLN A 193 21.18 2.42 -8.62
C GLN A 193 21.17 3.27 -9.91
N GLU A 194 20.94 4.57 -9.80
CA GLU A 194 20.85 5.45 -10.97
C GLU A 194 22.19 6.06 -11.40
N THR A 195 23.07 6.35 -10.45
CA THR A 195 24.42 6.90 -10.68
C THR A 195 25.47 5.81 -10.94
N LEU A 196 25.17 4.57 -10.58
CA LEU A 196 26.11 3.46 -10.50
C LEU A 196 27.28 3.70 -9.52
N ILE A 197 27.23 4.71 -8.66
CA ILE A 197 28.27 5.02 -7.67
C ILE A 197 27.98 4.24 -6.38
N PRO A 198 28.93 3.49 -5.81
CA PRO A 198 28.77 2.83 -4.52
C PRO A 198 28.26 3.77 -3.40
N PRO A 199 27.33 3.32 -2.53
CA PRO A 199 26.76 4.18 -1.49
C PRO A 199 27.78 4.81 -0.56
N TYR A 200 28.88 4.12 -0.23
CA TYR A 200 29.91 4.66 0.65
C TYR A 200 30.65 5.85 0.03
N LEU A 201 30.93 5.81 -1.29
CA LEU A 201 31.58 6.93 -1.99
C LEU A 201 30.66 8.14 -2.03
N LEU A 202 29.35 7.94 -2.22
CA LEU A 202 28.35 9.01 -2.15
C LEU A 202 28.29 9.71 -0.79
N GLU A 203 28.78 9.06 0.28
CA GLU A 203 28.86 9.66 1.62
C GLU A 203 30.22 10.26 1.95
N THR A 204 31.31 9.67 1.46
CA THR A 204 32.67 10.01 1.93
C THR A 204 33.47 10.85 0.96
N GLU A 205 33.22 10.75 -0.34
CA GLU A 205 34.06 11.38 -1.35
C GLU A 205 33.57 12.75 -1.80
N ARG A 206 34.51 13.55 -2.29
CA ARG A 206 34.19 14.79 -3.02
C ARG A 206 33.83 14.46 -4.46
N ILE A 207 32.59 14.01 -4.65
CA ILE A 207 32.07 13.54 -5.94
C ILE A 207 32.32 14.52 -7.09
N PHE A 208 32.21 15.83 -6.84
CA PHE A 208 32.39 16.86 -7.88
C PHE A 208 33.85 17.21 -8.21
N ASP A 209 34.81 16.75 -7.39
CA ASP A 209 36.24 16.97 -7.64
C ASP A 209 36.81 15.90 -8.59
N ASP A 210 36.17 14.73 -8.69
CA ASP A 210 36.50 13.67 -9.64
C ASP A 210 35.59 13.77 -10.88
N PRO A 211 36.15 13.99 -12.09
CA PRO A 211 35.34 14.14 -13.31
C PRO A 211 34.45 12.93 -13.64
N ASP A 212 34.89 11.70 -13.41
CA ASP A 212 34.10 10.47 -13.69
C ASP A 212 32.93 10.36 -12.71
N LEU A 213 33.20 10.54 -11.42
CA LEU A 213 32.16 10.49 -10.39
C LEU A 213 31.16 11.64 -10.57
N SER A 214 31.63 12.84 -10.91
CA SER A 214 30.78 13.99 -11.17
C SER A 214 29.86 13.74 -12.37
N GLU A 215 30.37 13.18 -13.47
CA GLU A 215 29.57 12.90 -14.66
C GLU A 215 28.49 11.85 -14.35
N ARG A 216 28.88 10.74 -13.72
CA ARG A 216 27.96 9.66 -13.32
C ARG A 216 26.89 10.14 -12.33
N PHE A 217 27.28 10.99 -11.38
CA PHE A 217 26.35 11.61 -10.44
C PHE A 217 25.31 12.45 -11.18
N ASN A 218 25.74 13.35 -12.08
CA ASN A 218 24.84 14.23 -12.83
C ASN A 218 23.87 13.44 -13.72
N GLN A 219 24.35 12.38 -14.39
CA GLN A 219 23.49 11.51 -15.21
C GLN A 219 22.46 10.75 -14.36
N GLY A 220 22.88 10.20 -13.21
CA GLY A 220 21.97 9.50 -12.31
C GLY A 220 20.97 10.44 -11.63
N TYR A 221 21.41 11.64 -11.24
CA TYR A 221 20.55 12.66 -10.65
C TYR A 221 19.38 13.03 -11.58
N ALA A 222 19.64 13.23 -12.87
CA ALA A 222 18.60 13.50 -13.87
C ALA A 222 17.57 12.35 -14.00
N LYS A 223 17.95 11.10 -13.68
CA LYS A 223 16.99 9.98 -13.61
C LYS A 223 16.20 10.00 -12.31
N VAL A 224 16.84 10.32 -11.18
CA VAL A 224 16.18 10.46 -9.87
C VAL A 224 15.11 11.54 -9.90
N GLU A 225 15.37 12.66 -10.58
CA GLU A 225 14.40 13.75 -10.77
C GLU A 225 13.08 13.27 -11.39
N GLN A 226 13.10 12.19 -12.18
CA GLN A 226 11.90 11.67 -12.83
C GLN A 226 10.90 11.07 -11.84
N PHE A 227 11.34 10.62 -10.66
CA PHE A 227 10.48 9.95 -9.68
C PHE A 227 10.52 10.58 -8.29
N MET A 228 11.43 11.50 -7.99
CA MET A 228 11.62 12.02 -6.63
C MET A 228 10.39 12.69 -6.01
N ASN A 229 9.50 13.28 -6.83
CA ASN A 229 8.26 13.89 -6.35
C ASN A 229 7.17 12.85 -6.01
N TYR A 230 7.39 11.61 -6.41
CA TYR A 230 6.43 10.52 -6.28
C TYR A 230 6.91 9.41 -5.34
N MET A 231 8.20 9.34 -5.04
CA MET A 231 8.81 8.30 -4.20
C MET A 231 8.96 8.77 -2.76
N TYR A 232 8.26 8.11 -1.83
CA TYR A 232 8.31 8.39 -0.40
C TYR A 232 9.04 7.25 0.31
N LEU A 233 10.26 7.52 0.79
CA LEU A 233 11.02 6.59 1.64
C LEU A 233 10.65 6.85 3.09
N ILE A 234 10.29 5.80 3.83
CA ILE A 234 9.77 5.92 5.19
C ILE A 234 10.51 4.94 6.12
N GLU A 235 11.15 5.48 7.15
CA GLU A 235 11.69 4.67 8.26
C GLU A 235 10.55 4.33 9.22
N GLY A 236 10.18 3.05 9.22
CA GLY A 236 9.06 2.53 10.00
C GLY A 236 9.30 2.61 11.50
N ARG A 237 8.27 3.04 12.22
CA ARG A 237 8.25 3.19 13.68
C ARG A 237 7.26 2.21 14.30
N ARG A 238 7.13 2.23 15.63
CA ARG A 238 6.24 1.29 16.34
C ARG A 238 4.76 1.60 16.12
N GLU A 239 4.45 2.84 15.84
CA GLU A 239 3.11 3.35 15.55
C GLU A 239 2.64 3.04 14.12
N ASP A 240 3.55 2.67 13.21
CA ASP A 240 3.27 2.42 11.79
C ASP A 240 2.60 1.05 11.53
N THR A 241 1.49 0.81 12.22
CA THR A 241 0.63 -0.37 11.99
C THR A 241 -0.05 -0.30 10.61
N ILE A 242 -0.69 -1.39 10.15
CA ILE A 242 -1.43 -1.41 8.87
C ILE A 242 -2.45 -0.26 8.76
N ASN A 243 -3.14 0.07 9.86
CA ASN A 243 -4.08 1.19 9.89
C ASN A 243 -3.40 2.56 9.71
N LYS A 244 -2.18 2.70 10.22
CA LYS A 244 -1.36 3.91 10.08
C LYS A 244 -0.83 4.04 8.66
N ILE A 245 -0.31 2.95 8.08
CA ILE A 245 0.09 2.86 6.66
C ILE A 245 -1.08 3.28 5.76
N ARG A 246 -2.28 2.74 6.02
CA ARG A 246 -3.51 3.14 5.31
C ARG A 246 -3.78 4.64 5.39
N SER A 247 -3.67 5.21 6.59
CA SER A 247 -3.93 6.64 6.79
C SER A 247 -2.91 7.52 6.07
N HIS A 248 -1.62 7.12 6.06
CA HIS A 248 -0.58 7.79 5.28
C HIS A 248 -0.85 7.70 3.79
N ALA A 249 -1.20 6.51 3.28
CA ALA A 249 -1.56 6.31 1.88
C ALA A 249 -2.69 7.24 1.43
N LEU A 250 -3.77 7.34 2.21
CA LEU A 250 -4.88 8.24 1.92
C LEU A 250 -4.48 9.73 1.96
N SER A 251 -3.63 10.13 2.92
CA SER A 251 -3.11 11.51 2.98
C SER A 251 -2.29 11.85 1.73
N VAL A 252 -1.35 10.99 1.35
CA VAL A 252 -0.49 11.21 0.18
C VAL A 252 -1.30 11.22 -1.11
N MET A 253 -2.30 10.33 -1.24
CA MET A 253 -3.24 10.33 -2.37
C MET A 253 -3.99 11.65 -2.48
N GLN A 254 -4.47 12.18 -1.34
CA GLN A 254 -5.18 13.45 -1.28
C GLN A 254 -4.26 14.63 -1.64
N GLU A 255 -3.06 14.70 -1.06
CA GLU A 255 -2.06 15.75 -1.33
C GLU A 255 -1.67 15.80 -2.81
N ASN A 256 -1.55 14.63 -3.45
CA ASN A 256 -1.25 14.50 -4.88
C ASN A 256 -2.49 14.53 -5.78
N ASN A 257 -3.69 14.76 -5.23
CA ASN A 257 -4.97 14.77 -5.97
C ASN A 257 -5.17 13.54 -6.87
N THR A 258 -4.87 12.35 -6.36
CA THR A 258 -4.89 11.09 -7.13
C THR A 258 -5.60 9.98 -6.37
N ASP A 259 -6.22 9.04 -7.10
CA ASP A 259 -6.79 7.79 -6.56
C ASP A 259 -5.84 6.59 -6.75
N LYS A 260 -4.59 6.84 -7.17
CA LYS A 260 -3.58 5.81 -7.46
C LYS A 260 -2.40 5.92 -6.51
N ILE A 261 -1.97 4.77 -6.01
CA ILE A 261 -0.77 4.64 -5.16
C ILE A 261 -0.19 3.23 -5.33
N ALA A 262 1.08 3.05 -4.99
CA ALA A 262 1.69 1.74 -4.75
C ALA A 262 2.41 1.74 -3.39
N ILE A 263 2.46 0.58 -2.72
CA ILE A 263 3.06 0.47 -1.39
C ILE A 263 4.07 -0.67 -1.38
N PHE A 264 5.24 -0.45 -0.80
CA PHE A 264 6.31 -1.42 -0.61
C PHE A 264 6.65 -1.51 0.88
N ILE A 265 6.81 -2.74 1.40
CA ILE A 265 7.04 -3.02 2.81
C ILE A 265 8.26 -3.95 2.97
N ASP A 266 9.31 -3.44 3.61
CA ASP A 266 10.55 -4.15 3.93
C ASP A 266 10.76 -4.23 5.45
N TYR A 267 10.34 -5.28 6.15
CA TYR A 267 9.77 -6.54 5.68
C TYR A 267 8.63 -6.95 6.62
N LEU A 268 7.79 -7.89 6.17
CA LEU A 268 6.49 -8.18 6.75
C LEU A 268 6.53 -8.50 8.26
N GLN A 269 7.51 -9.31 8.68
CA GLN A 269 7.71 -9.75 10.07
C GLN A 269 8.01 -8.58 11.05
N LYS A 270 8.31 -7.38 10.55
CA LYS A 270 8.59 -6.19 11.36
C LYS A 270 7.43 -5.21 11.44
N VAL A 271 6.39 -5.40 10.64
CA VAL A 271 5.22 -4.53 10.69
C VAL A 271 4.58 -4.67 12.08
N PRO A 272 4.42 -3.56 12.83
CA PRO A 272 3.88 -3.62 14.16
C PRO A 272 2.37 -3.89 14.13
N THR A 273 1.93 -4.64 15.13
CA THR A 273 0.53 -4.96 15.40
C THR A 273 0.09 -4.27 16.69
N ASN A 274 -1.21 -3.98 16.83
CA ASN A 274 -1.75 -3.40 18.07
C ASN A 274 -1.72 -4.39 19.24
N ILE A 275 -1.69 -5.69 18.92
CA ILE A 275 -1.65 -6.80 19.86
C ILE A 275 -0.22 -7.33 19.88
N LEU A 276 0.31 -7.62 21.07
CA LEU A 276 1.59 -8.32 21.22
C LEU A 276 1.34 -9.83 21.09
N TYR A 277 1.91 -10.43 20.06
CA TYR A 277 1.87 -11.88 19.84
C TYR A 277 3.04 -12.57 20.53
N GLN A 278 2.80 -13.77 21.05
CA GLN A 278 3.86 -14.64 21.56
C GLN A 278 4.52 -15.43 20.43
N ASP A 279 3.75 -15.76 19.40
CA ASP A 279 4.19 -16.50 18.22
C ASP A 279 4.32 -15.55 17.03
N LEU A 280 5.51 -15.51 16.44
CA LEU A 280 5.77 -14.72 15.23
C LEU A 280 4.89 -15.19 14.06
N ALA A 281 4.55 -16.48 14.00
CA ALA A 281 3.69 -17.00 12.95
C ALA A 281 2.32 -16.31 12.93
N GLN A 282 1.67 -16.25 14.10
CA GLN A 282 0.38 -15.60 14.23
C GLN A 282 0.43 -14.10 13.92
N GLN A 283 1.51 -13.41 14.31
CA GLN A 283 1.68 -11.99 14.00
C GLN A 283 1.77 -11.77 12.48
N VAL A 284 2.56 -12.59 11.79
CA VAL A 284 2.75 -12.52 10.35
C VAL A 284 1.48 -12.87 9.61
N ASP A 285 0.71 -13.86 10.06
CA ASP A 285 -0.57 -14.22 9.46
C ASP A 285 -1.58 -13.06 9.61
N GLU A 286 -1.65 -12.38 10.77
CA GLU A 286 -2.48 -11.17 10.94
C GLU A 286 -2.02 -10.06 10.00
N VAL A 287 -0.72 -9.80 9.92
CA VAL A 287 -0.16 -8.75 9.06
C VAL A 287 -0.42 -9.05 7.59
N SER A 288 -0.19 -10.28 7.15
CA SER A 288 -0.39 -10.74 5.77
C SER A 288 -1.85 -10.59 5.34
N GLY A 289 -2.79 -11.08 6.14
CA GLY A 289 -4.22 -10.90 5.87
C GLY A 289 -4.64 -9.42 5.92
N GLY A 290 -4.04 -8.62 6.80
CA GLY A 290 -4.25 -7.18 6.85
C GLY A 290 -3.75 -6.46 5.59
N ILE A 291 -2.63 -6.90 5.01
CA ILE A 291 -2.07 -6.36 3.77
C ILE A 291 -2.93 -6.73 2.56
N ALA A 292 -3.43 -7.98 2.47
CA ALA A 292 -4.36 -8.41 1.43
C ALA A 292 -5.68 -7.62 1.47
N ASN A 293 -6.18 -7.33 2.67
CA ASN A 293 -7.34 -6.46 2.83
C ASN A 293 -7.03 -5.02 2.40
N LEU A 294 -5.85 -4.50 2.79
CA LEU A 294 -5.42 -3.15 2.46
C LEU A 294 -5.24 -2.94 0.95
N SER A 295 -4.66 -3.90 0.23
CA SER A 295 -4.48 -3.82 -1.22
C SER A 295 -5.83 -3.66 -1.93
N THR A 296 -6.82 -4.45 -1.51
CA THR A 296 -8.19 -4.40 -2.04
C THR A 296 -8.93 -3.13 -1.63
N GLU A 297 -8.78 -2.67 -0.38
CA GLU A 297 -9.42 -1.46 0.13
C GLU A 297 -8.93 -0.20 -0.59
N LEU A 298 -7.61 -0.06 -0.76
CA LEU A 298 -7.00 1.07 -1.47
C LEU A 298 -7.03 0.90 -2.99
N ASN A 299 -7.39 -0.28 -3.48
CA ASN A 299 -7.27 -0.66 -4.89
C ASN A 299 -5.88 -0.30 -5.44
N ALA A 300 -4.84 -0.78 -4.75
CA ALA A 300 -3.44 -0.46 -4.98
C ALA A 300 -2.58 -1.75 -4.95
N PRO A 301 -1.54 -1.86 -5.78
CA PRO A 301 -0.56 -2.94 -5.62
C PRO A 301 0.25 -2.72 -4.34
N ILE A 302 0.34 -3.77 -3.52
CA ILE A 302 1.20 -3.78 -2.33
C ILE A 302 2.24 -4.88 -2.47
N PHE A 303 3.51 -4.51 -2.32
CA PHE A 303 4.64 -5.42 -2.35
C PHE A 303 5.21 -5.59 -0.94
N THR A 304 5.44 -6.83 -0.52
CA THR A 304 6.10 -7.14 0.75
C THR A 304 7.34 -7.97 0.54
N ILE A 305 8.32 -7.79 1.41
CA ILE A 305 9.44 -8.73 1.56
C ILE A 305 9.12 -9.70 2.70
N SER A 306 9.40 -10.98 2.46
CA SER A 306 9.50 -12.01 3.48
C SER A 306 10.91 -12.62 3.44
N SER A 307 11.49 -12.88 4.61
CA SER A 307 12.78 -13.58 4.69
C SER A 307 12.57 -15.08 4.78
N PHE A 308 13.43 -15.87 4.14
CA PHE A 308 13.45 -17.31 4.38
C PHE A 308 13.83 -17.65 5.82
N ASP A 309 13.33 -18.79 6.27
CA ASP A 309 13.79 -19.50 7.44
C ASP A 309 15.19 -20.12 7.20
N LYS A 310 15.69 -20.85 8.20
CA LYS A 310 17.02 -21.48 8.12
C LYS A 310 17.11 -22.55 7.02
N GLU A 311 16.01 -23.26 6.75
CA GLU A 311 15.99 -24.33 5.75
C GLU A 311 16.02 -23.75 4.34
N GLY A 312 15.17 -22.75 4.06
CA GLY A 312 15.18 -22.02 2.80
C GLY A 312 16.51 -21.31 2.56
N ALA A 313 17.10 -20.70 3.59
CA ALA A 313 18.41 -20.09 3.49
C ALA A 313 19.49 -21.13 3.12
N LYS A 314 19.44 -22.34 3.69
CA LYS A 314 20.37 -23.42 3.35
C LYS A 314 20.22 -23.87 1.90
N LEU A 315 18.97 -24.11 1.47
CA LEU A 315 18.65 -24.51 0.09
C LEU A 315 19.15 -23.49 -0.95
N ASP A 316 19.16 -22.20 -0.59
CA ASP A 316 19.63 -21.12 -1.46
C ASP A 316 21.17 -20.94 -1.45
N THR A 317 21.86 -21.39 -0.40
CA THR A 317 23.33 -21.29 -0.30
C THR A 317 24.10 -22.41 -0.96
N GLU A 318 23.46 -23.56 -1.19
CA GLU A 318 24.08 -24.75 -1.77
C GLU A 318 23.65 -24.94 -3.23
N GLU A 319 24.53 -25.48 -4.07
CA GLU A 319 24.15 -25.92 -5.41
C GLU A 319 23.25 -27.16 -5.29
N SER A 320 21.95 -26.91 -5.21
CA SER A 320 20.93 -27.93 -5.02
C SER A 320 20.01 -28.02 -6.23
N LYS A 321 19.51 -29.22 -6.51
CA LYS A 321 18.40 -29.41 -7.46
C LYS A 321 17.08 -28.86 -6.92
N THR A 322 16.95 -28.80 -5.60
CA THR A 322 15.75 -28.30 -4.93
C THR A 322 15.92 -26.81 -4.66
N ARG A 323 14.97 -26.00 -5.12
CA ARG A 323 14.94 -24.56 -4.87
C ARG A 323 14.00 -24.22 -3.71
N PRO A 324 14.32 -23.18 -2.91
CA PRO A 324 13.38 -22.66 -1.92
C PRO A 324 12.05 -22.26 -2.55
N THR A 325 10.97 -22.41 -1.79
CA THR A 325 9.63 -21.95 -2.16
C THR A 325 9.06 -21.02 -1.09
N MET A 326 7.81 -20.57 -1.26
CA MET A 326 7.12 -19.77 -0.23
C MET A 326 6.97 -20.52 1.10
N PHE A 327 6.90 -21.85 1.08
CA PHE A 327 6.89 -22.68 2.29
C PHE A 327 8.09 -22.42 3.20
N ASN A 328 9.21 -21.98 2.64
CA ASN A 328 10.41 -21.67 3.41
C ASN A 328 10.43 -20.23 3.97
N CYS A 329 9.31 -19.51 3.99
CA CYS A 329 9.22 -18.18 4.60
C CYS A 329 9.25 -18.25 6.13
N THR A 330 9.90 -17.27 6.76
CA THR A 330 9.96 -17.17 8.22
C THR A 330 8.59 -16.83 8.78
N GLY A 331 8.09 -17.72 9.64
CA GLY A 331 6.96 -17.44 10.50
C GLY A 331 5.70 -17.11 9.72
N GLY A 332 5.37 -17.79 8.61
CA GLY A 332 4.08 -17.59 7.95
C GLY A 332 3.80 -18.70 6.97
N GLY A 333 2.86 -19.57 7.31
CA GLY A 333 2.32 -20.57 6.38
C GLY A 333 1.30 -19.96 5.41
N ASP A 334 0.64 -18.87 5.82
CA ASP A 334 -0.52 -18.34 5.11
C ASP A 334 -0.18 -17.22 4.11
N ILE A 335 1.06 -16.73 4.09
CA ILE A 335 1.51 -15.72 3.11
C ILE A 335 1.24 -16.19 1.67
N GLU A 336 1.40 -17.49 1.39
CA GLU A 336 1.13 -18.07 0.06
C GLU A 336 -0.36 -18.04 -0.30
N TYR A 337 -1.26 -18.15 0.68
CA TYR A 337 -2.71 -18.13 0.45
C TYR A 337 -3.27 -16.71 0.37
N ASP A 338 -2.64 -15.75 1.07
CA ASP A 338 -3.06 -14.35 1.06
C ASP A 338 -2.57 -13.58 -0.17
N ALA A 339 -1.38 -13.90 -0.68
CA ALA A 339 -0.78 -13.18 -1.80
C ALA A 339 -1.41 -13.59 -3.14
N ASP A 340 -1.81 -12.60 -3.95
CA ASP A 340 -2.22 -12.83 -5.34
C ASP A 340 -1.04 -13.26 -6.22
N VAL A 341 0.17 -12.80 -5.88
CA VAL A 341 1.41 -13.14 -6.59
C VAL A 341 2.52 -13.41 -5.58
N ALA A 342 3.01 -14.64 -5.59
CA ALA A 342 4.18 -15.04 -4.82
C ALA A 342 5.43 -15.12 -5.72
N MET A 343 6.52 -14.46 -5.29
CA MET A 343 7.81 -14.44 -5.97
C MET A 343 8.90 -14.91 -5.02
N VAL A 344 9.88 -15.63 -5.56
CA VAL A 344 10.98 -16.21 -4.79
C VAL A 344 12.30 -15.78 -5.46
N LEU A 345 13.08 -14.97 -4.74
CA LEU A 345 14.42 -14.54 -5.18
C LEU A 345 15.46 -15.53 -4.69
N THR A 346 16.02 -16.31 -5.62
CA THR A 346 17.04 -17.33 -5.33
C THR A 346 18.26 -17.15 -6.21
N LYS A 347 19.41 -17.64 -5.74
CA LYS A 347 20.63 -17.64 -6.54
C LYS A 347 20.56 -18.75 -7.60
N ASP A 348 20.71 -18.39 -8.87
CA ASP A 348 20.97 -19.37 -9.92
C ASP A 348 22.47 -19.68 -10.01
N PHE A 349 22.89 -20.82 -9.46
CA PHE A 349 24.28 -21.24 -9.45
C PHE A 349 24.83 -21.53 -10.86
N LYS A 350 23.98 -22.02 -11.77
CA LYS A 350 24.39 -22.32 -13.14
C LYS A 350 24.70 -21.03 -13.88
N ASP A 351 23.78 -20.06 -13.85
CA ASP A 351 24.00 -18.77 -14.50
C ASP A 351 25.14 -17.98 -13.85
N THR A 352 25.28 -18.10 -12.53
CA THR A 352 26.43 -17.53 -11.80
C THR A 352 27.75 -18.09 -12.33
N ASN A 353 27.87 -19.42 -12.51
CA ASN A 353 29.09 -20.05 -13.02
C ASN A 353 29.38 -19.62 -14.46
N VAL A 354 28.36 -19.57 -15.31
CA VAL A 354 28.48 -19.08 -16.70
C VAL A 354 28.95 -17.62 -16.73
N LEU A 355 28.45 -16.77 -15.84
CA LEU A 355 28.89 -15.39 -15.73
C LEU A 355 30.35 -15.29 -15.29
N TYR A 356 30.76 -16.05 -14.28
CA TYR A 356 32.16 -16.08 -13.83
C TYR A 356 33.12 -16.52 -14.95
N GLU A 357 32.76 -17.54 -15.72
CA GLU A 357 33.55 -17.97 -16.87
C GLU A 357 33.69 -16.86 -17.92
N LYS A 358 32.59 -16.16 -18.23
CA LYS A 358 32.60 -15.02 -19.17
C LYS A 358 33.52 -13.89 -18.68
N ILE A 359 33.42 -13.51 -17.40
CA ILE A 359 34.26 -12.45 -16.80
C ILE A 359 35.72 -12.88 -16.83
N TYR A 360 36.02 -14.12 -16.43
CA TYR A 360 37.37 -14.67 -16.42
C TYR A 360 38.01 -14.68 -17.81
N ASN A 361 37.25 -15.10 -18.82
CA ASN A 361 37.72 -15.11 -20.21
C ASN A 361 37.94 -13.69 -20.74
N ALA A 362 37.01 -12.77 -20.48
CA ALA A 362 37.15 -11.37 -20.88
C ALA A 362 38.36 -10.69 -20.21
N SER A 363 38.64 -11.05 -18.95
CA SER A 363 39.81 -10.59 -18.22
C SER A 363 41.11 -11.13 -18.81
N LYS A 364 41.18 -12.43 -19.15
CA LYS A 364 42.32 -13.02 -19.86
C LYS A 364 42.60 -12.36 -21.20
N GLU A 365 41.55 -11.92 -21.89
CA GLU A 365 41.63 -11.23 -23.18
C GLU A 365 41.96 -9.72 -23.03
N GLY A 366 42.16 -9.23 -21.80
CA GLY A 366 42.49 -7.83 -21.52
C GLY A 366 41.32 -6.85 -21.75
N ARG A 367 40.09 -7.35 -21.89
CA ARG A 367 38.91 -6.52 -22.16
C ARG A 367 38.28 -5.93 -20.89
N ILE A 368 38.51 -6.56 -19.73
CA ILE A 368 37.93 -6.17 -18.44
C ILE A 368 39.01 -6.29 -17.36
N ASP A 369 39.11 -5.29 -16.48
CA ASP A 369 39.88 -5.41 -15.24
C ASP A 369 39.02 -6.16 -14.21
N PRO A 370 39.41 -7.35 -13.74
CA PRO A 370 38.61 -8.15 -12.81
C PRO A 370 38.49 -7.53 -11.41
N ASN A 371 39.30 -6.49 -11.10
CA ASN A 371 39.24 -5.76 -9.83
C ASN A 371 38.39 -4.49 -9.90
N ARG A 372 37.77 -4.21 -11.05
CA ARG A 372 36.99 -3.01 -11.34
C ARG A 372 35.59 -3.40 -11.78
#